data_AF-A0A2K4XES7-F1
#
_entry.id   AF-A0A2K4XES7-F1
#
_cell.length_a   1.000
_cell.length_b   1.000
_cell.length_c   1.000
_cell.angle_alpha   90.00
_cell.angle_beta   90.00
_cell.angle_gamma   90.00
#
_symmetry.space_group_name_H-M   'P 1'
#
loop_
_entity.id
_entity.type
_entity.pdbx_description
1 polymer ?
#
loop_
_entity_poly.entity_id
_entity_poly.type
_entity_poly.pdbx_seq_one_letter_code
_entity_poly.pdbx_strand_id
1 'polypeptide(L)'
;MIKHLLKLAFTALFFSHTTSVAEVNDAEEMIRFTDKANKIEQWRHGTTKRFDTFEQFFLNAGGHAYTGAGYLFDIKNNHWLSYEEAIRVAPDLKDLIVNQEYTINITTEELLAFTNIQVPTNTLYVYLYFDRPVDAKKKTYMFAEQYSVDPAVEKLLIKNYERRKRFALTMQKHATIPWYLIEIPLIGFKPQ
;
A
#
# COMPACT_ATOMS: atom_id res chain seq x y z
N MET A 1 73.48 24.46 -11.48
CA MET A 1 73.01 24.70 -10.10
C MET A 1 71.58 24.18 -10.01
N ILE A 2 71.35 22.89 -9.79
CA ILE A 2 71.11 22.19 -8.51
C ILE A 2 70.22 22.95 -7.51
N LYS A 3 69.18 22.23 -7.04
CA LYS A 3 68.40 22.34 -5.78
C LYS A 3 67.05 23.08 -5.96
N HIS A 4 65.87 22.56 -5.62
CA HIS A 4 65.47 21.35 -4.90
C HIS A 4 63.97 21.07 -5.09
N LEU A 5 63.64 19.77 -5.05
CA LEU A 5 62.50 19.10 -4.41
C LEU A 5 61.06 19.67 -4.53
N LEU A 6 60.22 18.82 -5.12
CA LEU A 6 59.18 18.04 -4.42
C LEU A 6 58.33 18.79 -3.38
N LYS A 7 57.03 18.92 -3.66
CA LYS A 7 55.98 18.51 -2.72
C LYS A 7 54.66 18.30 -3.46
N LEU A 8 54.26 17.02 -3.52
CA LEU A 8 52.86 16.64 -3.70
C LEU A 8 52.03 17.37 -2.64
N ALA A 9 50.96 18.03 -3.08
CA ALA A 9 49.79 18.24 -2.24
C ALA A 9 48.57 17.87 -3.09
N PHE A 10 48.20 16.60 -2.98
CA PHE A 10 46.88 16.10 -3.32
C PHE A 10 45.88 16.80 -2.40
N THR A 11 45.38 17.97 -2.80
CA THR A 11 44.10 18.46 -2.28
C THR A 11 43.02 17.89 -3.17
N ALA A 12 42.70 16.61 -2.92
CA ALA A 12 41.39 16.09 -3.22
C ALA A 12 40.41 16.98 -2.46
N LEU A 13 39.74 17.86 -3.19
CA LEU A 13 38.60 18.60 -2.69
C LEU A 13 37.52 17.53 -2.41
N PHE A 14 37.55 16.98 -1.21
CA PHE A 14 36.44 16.21 -0.68
C PHE A 14 35.26 17.16 -0.61
N PHE A 15 34.45 17.16 -1.67
CA PHE A 15 33.04 17.42 -1.51
C PHE A 15 32.54 16.36 -0.55
N SER A 16 32.59 16.68 0.74
CA SER A 16 31.62 16.15 1.68
C SER A 16 30.29 16.61 1.12
N HIS A 17 29.66 15.75 0.33
CA HIS A 17 28.22 15.74 0.23
C HIS A 17 27.74 15.42 1.65
N THR A 18 27.70 16.46 2.49
CA THR A 18 26.65 16.59 3.45
C THR A 18 25.38 16.61 2.61
N THR A 19 24.89 15.41 2.26
CA THR A 19 23.47 15.22 2.17
C THR A 19 22.96 15.67 3.53
N SER A 20 22.64 16.95 3.63
CA SER A 20 21.45 17.38 4.34
C SER A 20 20.36 16.47 3.80
N VAL A 21 20.25 15.29 4.41
CA VAL A 21 18.97 14.63 4.58
C VAL A 21 18.23 15.69 5.36
N ALA A 22 17.56 16.59 4.63
CA ALA A 22 16.52 17.38 5.22
C ALA A 22 15.75 16.37 6.06
N GLU A 23 15.66 16.59 7.37
CA GLU A 23 14.69 15.91 8.21
C GLU A 23 13.36 16.18 7.51
N VAL A 24 12.97 15.23 6.67
CA VAL A 24 11.66 15.20 6.07
C VAL A 24 10.80 14.96 7.28
N ASN A 25 10.06 15.99 7.66
CA ASN A 25 9.23 15.97 8.86
C ASN A 25 8.36 14.70 8.77
N ASP A 26 8.61 13.70 9.60
CA ASP A 26 7.96 12.38 9.50
C ASP A 26 6.42 12.53 9.51
N ALA A 27 5.92 13.55 10.20
CA ALA A 27 4.51 13.94 10.20
C ALA A 27 3.94 14.28 8.80
N GLU A 28 4.73 14.82 7.86
CA GLU A 28 4.28 15.03 6.47
C GLU A 28 4.24 13.73 5.66
N GLU A 29 5.08 12.74 5.93
CA GLU A 29 5.04 11.44 5.25
C GLU A 29 3.93 10.53 5.79
N MET A 30 3.60 10.63 7.09
CA MET A 30 2.63 9.78 7.79
C MET A 30 1.19 9.94 7.29
N ILE A 31 0.86 11.08 6.71
CA ILE A 31 -0.51 11.44 6.33
C ILE A 31 -0.75 11.17 4.83
N ARG A 32 0.29 10.72 4.09
CA ARG A 32 0.31 10.69 2.62
C ARG A 32 0.72 9.33 2.06
N PHE A 33 0.02 8.88 1.03
CA PHE A 33 0.64 8.05 0.00
C PHE A 33 1.09 8.97 -1.13
N THR A 34 2.40 9.20 -1.24
CA THR A 34 3.01 10.06 -2.26
C THR A 34 3.75 9.24 -3.30
N ASP A 35 4.01 9.81 -4.48
CA ASP A 35 4.92 9.22 -5.46
C ASP A 35 6.29 8.90 -4.85
N LYS A 36 6.75 9.71 -3.89
CA LYS A 36 7.99 9.47 -3.15
C LYS A 36 7.89 8.21 -2.27
N ALA A 37 6.79 8.04 -1.54
CA ALA A 37 6.55 6.81 -0.78
C ALA A 37 6.46 5.60 -1.72
N ASN A 38 5.81 5.74 -2.89
CA ASN A 38 5.69 4.65 -3.84
C ASN A 38 7.01 4.28 -4.55
N LYS A 39 8.02 5.17 -4.59
CA LYS A 39 9.37 4.79 -5.04
C LYS A 39 9.99 3.72 -4.15
N ILE A 40 9.66 3.72 -2.87
CA ILE A 40 10.13 2.72 -1.90
C ILE A 40 9.22 1.51 -1.92
N GLU A 41 7.90 1.72 -1.91
CA GLU A 41 6.92 0.66 -1.69
C GLU A 41 6.48 -0.08 -2.96
N GLN A 42 6.64 0.54 -4.13
CA GLN A 42 6.44 -0.05 -5.46
C GLN A 42 5.06 -0.71 -5.70
N TRP A 43 4.01 -0.14 -5.11
CA TRP A 43 2.64 -0.55 -5.37
C TRP A 43 2.26 -0.33 -6.84
N ARG A 44 1.56 -1.32 -7.39
CA ARG A 44 0.71 -1.16 -8.57
C ARG A 44 -0.63 -0.56 -8.13
N HIS A 45 -1.28 0.20 -9.00
CA HIS A 45 -2.50 0.93 -8.61
C HIS A 45 -3.75 0.32 -9.23
N GLY A 46 -4.79 0.30 -8.41
CA GLY A 46 -6.16 0.00 -8.80
C GLY A 46 -7.14 0.90 -8.05
N THR A 47 -8.40 0.84 -8.44
CA THR A 47 -9.45 1.58 -7.75
C THR A 47 -10.79 0.89 -7.89
N THR A 48 -11.61 0.96 -6.84
CA THR A 48 -13.03 0.61 -6.95
C THR A 48 -13.83 1.78 -7.53
N LYS A 49 -15.06 1.54 -7.98
CA LYS A 49 -15.89 2.62 -8.53
C LYS A 49 -16.31 3.64 -7.47
N ARG A 50 -16.81 3.15 -6.33
CA ARG A 50 -17.46 3.93 -5.28
C ARG A 50 -17.43 3.18 -3.95
N PHE A 51 -17.46 3.91 -2.83
CA PHE A 51 -17.45 3.31 -1.49
C PHE A 51 -18.66 2.42 -1.22
N ASP A 52 -19.86 2.90 -1.55
CA ASP A 52 -21.11 2.14 -1.37
C ASP A 52 -21.11 0.80 -2.11
N THR A 53 -20.59 0.78 -3.35
CA THR A 53 -20.44 -0.46 -4.13
C THR A 53 -19.37 -1.39 -3.58
N PHE A 54 -18.29 -0.85 -3.00
CA PHE A 54 -17.26 -1.63 -2.31
C PHE A 54 -17.83 -2.28 -1.05
N GLU A 55 -18.59 -1.55 -0.23
CA GLU A 55 -19.24 -2.13 0.95
C GLU A 55 -20.25 -3.21 0.56
N GLN A 56 -21.09 -2.92 -0.43
CA GLN A 56 -22.11 -3.86 -0.89
C GLN A 56 -21.50 -5.16 -1.41
N PHE A 57 -20.32 -5.11 -2.03
CA PHE A 57 -19.60 -6.29 -2.48
C PHE A 57 -19.32 -7.28 -1.34
N PHE A 58 -18.79 -6.81 -0.21
CA PHE A 58 -18.53 -7.67 0.95
C PHE A 58 -19.82 -8.07 1.68
N LEU A 59 -20.80 -7.17 1.76
CA LEU A 59 -22.11 -7.46 2.36
C LEU A 59 -22.85 -8.58 1.61
N ASN A 60 -22.79 -8.59 0.28
CA ASN A 60 -23.40 -9.64 -0.54
C ASN A 60 -22.78 -11.03 -0.28
N ALA A 61 -21.53 -11.08 0.17
CA ALA A 61 -20.85 -12.30 0.58
C ALA A 61 -21.14 -12.68 2.05
N GLY A 62 -21.99 -11.93 2.75
CA GLY A 62 -22.33 -12.15 4.16
C GLY A 62 -21.32 -11.57 5.15
N GLY A 63 -20.47 -10.65 4.71
CA GLY A 63 -19.39 -10.07 5.53
C GLY A 63 -19.40 -8.54 5.58
N HIS A 64 -18.40 -7.99 6.27
CA HIS A 64 -18.16 -6.55 6.33
C HIS A 64 -16.87 -6.19 5.58
N ALA A 65 -16.89 -5.02 4.93
CA ALA A 65 -15.73 -4.50 4.25
C ALA A 65 -14.72 -3.93 5.26
N TYR A 66 -13.45 -4.31 5.12
CA TYR A 66 -12.35 -3.75 5.91
C TYR A 66 -11.44 -2.90 5.03
N THR A 67 -11.19 -1.66 5.47
CA THR A 67 -10.15 -0.80 4.88
C THR A 67 -8.82 -1.03 5.59
N GLY A 68 -7.70 -0.82 4.89
CA GLY A 68 -6.37 -1.14 5.40
C GLY A 68 -6.15 -2.65 5.55
N ALA A 69 -6.72 -3.43 4.64
CA ALA A 69 -6.77 -4.89 4.68
C ALA A 69 -6.24 -5.51 3.39
N GLY A 70 -5.52 -6.62 3.54
CA GLY A 70 -4.93 -7.40 2.47
C GLY A 70 -5.69 -8.68 2.16
N TYR A 71 -5.79 -9.01 0.88
CA TYR A 71 -6.42 -10.24 0.36
C TYR A 71 -5.57 -10.84 -0.75
N LEU A 72 -5.67 -12.15 -0.92
CA LEU A 72 -5.00 -12.89 -1.99
C LEU A 72 -6.05 -13.53 -2.90
N PHE A 73 -5.85 -13.41 -4.21
CA PHE A 73 -6.72 -14.01 -5.21
C PHE A 73 -5.92 -14.89 -6.15
N ASP A 74 -6.41 -16.10 -6.40
CA ASP A 74 -5.89 -17.03 -7.38
C ASP A 74 -6.54 -16.75 -8.75
N ILE A 75 -5.75 -16.12 -9.62
CA ILE A 75 -6.13 -15.76 -10.98
C ILE A 75 -6.42 -16.99 -11.82
N LYS A 76 -5.67 -18.07 -11.61
CA LYS A 76 -5.79 -19.27 -12.43
C LYS A 76 -7.09 -20.01 -12.14
N ASN A 77 -7.51 -20.03 -10.88
CA ASN A 77 -8.65 -20.81 -10.43
C ASN A 77 -9.92 -19.98 -10.15
N ASN A 78 -9.91 -18.67 -10.41
CA ASN A 78 -11.01 -17.75 -10.08
C ASN A 78 -11.40 -17.85 -8.60
N HIS A 79 -10.42 -17.86 -7.71
CA HIS A 79 -10.64 -18.19 -6.30
C HIS A 79 -10.12 -17.09 -5.37
N TRP A 80 -11.04 -16.50 -4.62
CA TRP A 80 -10.69 -15.60 -3.53
C TRP A 80 -10.25 -16.45 -2.34
N LEU A 81 -8.96 -16.39 -2.00
CA LEU A 81 -8.41 -17.29 -1.00
C LEU A 81 -8.94 -16.95 0.39
N SER A 82 -9.32 -17.99 1.13
CA SER A 82 -9.50 -17.90 2.56
C SER A 82 -8.17 -17.57 3.25
N TYR A 83 -8.24 -17.14 4.51
CA TYR A 83 -7.04 -16.85 5.30
C TYR A 83 -6.06 -18.03 5.34
N GLU A 84 -6.56 -19.24 5.61
CA GLU A 84 -5.73 -20.45 5.68
C GLU A 84 -5.07 -20.80 4.35
N GLU A 85 -5.75 -20.56 3.23
CA GLU A 85 -5.16 -20.75 1.89
C GLU A 85 -4.12 -19.66 1.60
N ALA A 86 -4.42 -18.40 1.90
CA ALA A 86 -3.53 -17.27 1.66
C ALA A 86 -2.20 -17.41 2.43
N ILE A 87 -2.24 -17.82 3.71
CA ILE A 87 -1.01 -18.01 4.49
C ILE A 87 -0.24 -19.28 4.11
N ARG A 88 -0.85 -20.26 3.42
CA ARG A 88 -0.10 -21.37 2.81
C ARG A 88 0.67 -20.91 1.58
N VAL A 89 0.09 -19.99 0.80
CA VAL A 89 0.73 -19.40 -0.38
C VAL A 89 1.84 -18.41 0.02
N ALA A 90 1.57 -17.54 1.00
CA ALA A 90 2.50 -16.51 1.47
C ALA A 90 2.50 -16.42 3.00
N PRO A 91 3.22 -17.31 3.71
CA PRO A 91 3.21 -17.39 5.18
C PRO A 91 3.62 -16.09 5.89
N ASP A 92 4.53 -15.32 5.29
CA ASP A 92 5.00 -14.05 5.87
C ASP A 92 3.90 -12.96 5.91
N LEU A 93 2.77 -13.18 5.23
CA LEU A 93 1.62 -12.28 5.27
C LEU A 93 0.62 -12.65 6.37
N LYS A 94 0.94 -13.56 7.29
CA LYS A 94 0.02 -14.01 8.35
C LYS A 94 -0.60 -12.87 9.16
N ASP A 95 0.21 -11.92 9.63
CA ASP A 95 -0.26 -10.80 10.47
C ASP A 95 -0.88 -9.65 9.64
N LEU A 96 -1.04 -9.90 8.35
CA LEU A 96 -1.21 -8.90 7.32
C LEU A 96 -2.49 -9.21 6.53
N ILE A 97 -2.72 -10.44 6.09
CA ILE A 97 -3.97 -10.87 5.45
C ILE A 97 -5.15 -10.79 6.43
N VAL A 98 -6.33 -10.43 5.93
CA VAL A 98 -7.56 -10.46 6.73
C VAL A 98 -7.95 -11.90 7.06
N ASN A 99 -8.29 -12.16 8.31
CA ASN A 99 -8.94 -13.42 8.68
C ASN A 99 -10.44 -13.33 8.34
N GLN A 100 -10.80 -13.80 7.15
CA GLN A 100 -12.17 -13.75 6.65
C GLN A 100 -12.95 -15.01 7.05
N GLU A 101 -14.14 -14.82 7.62
CA GLU A 101 -15.03 -15.91 8.05
C GLU A 101 -16.15 -16.25 7.03
N TYR A 102 -16.05 -15.68 5.83
CA TYR A 102 -17.04 -15.81 4.76
C TYR A 102 -16.37 -16.01 3.40
N THR A 103 -17.11 -16.55 2.43
CA THR A 103 -16.58 -16.86 1.09
C THR A 103 -17.03 -15.81 0.08
N ILE A 104 -16.08 -15.28 -0.67
CA ILE A 104 -16.34 -14.39 -1.81
C ILE A 104 -16.25 -15.21 -3.10
N ASN A 105 -17.39 -15.41 -3.76
CA ASN A 105 -17.43 -16.02 -5.08
C ASN A 105 -17.33 -14.92 -6.13
N ILE A 106 -16.19 -14.86 -6.83
CA ILE A 106 -15.93 -13.85 -7.87
C ILE A 106 -15.00 -14.44 -8.93
N THR A 107 -15.29 -14.18 -10.21
CA THR A 107 -14.41 -14.54 -11.31
C THR A 107 -13.24 -13.55 -11.44
N THR A 108 -12.18 -13.93 -12.15
CA THR A 108 -11.10 -13.01 -12.49
C THR A 108 -11.61 -11.79 -13.23
N GLU A 109 -12.50 -11.97 -14.21
CA GLU A 109 -13.06 -10.85 -15.00
C GLU A 109 -13.81 -9.85 -14.12
N GLU A 110 -14.67 -10.34 -13.21
CA GLU A 110 -15.37 -9.51 -12.24
C GLU A 110 -14.42 -8.82 -11.27
N LEU A 111 -13.36 -9.50 -10.81
CA LEU A 111 -12.35 -8.92 -9.95
C LEU A 111 -11.63 -7.76 -10.64
N LEU A 112 -11.19 -7.96 -11.88
CA LEU A 112 -10.51 -6.92 -12.66
C LEU A 112 -11.44 -5.72 -12.91
N ALA A 113 -12.72 -5.97 -13.17
CA ALA A 113 -13.73 -4.91 -13.32
C ALA A 113 -14.02 -4.18 -11.99
N PHE A 114 -14.00 -4.91 -10.87
CA PHE A 114 -14.25 -4.36 -9.53
C PHE A 114 -13.09 -3.49 -9.04
N THR A 115 -11.85 -3.90 -9.33
CA THR A 115 -10.63 -3.26 -8.83
C THR A 115 -9.92 -2.37 -9.86
N ASN A 116 -10.36 -2.39 -11.12
CA ASN A 116 -9.79 -1.64 -12.23
C ASN A 116 -8.27 -1.81 -12.37
N ILE A 117 -7.77 -3.05 -12.23
CA ILE A 117 -6.36 -3.39 -12.36
C ILE A 117 -6.08 -4.13 -13.67
N GLN A 118 -4.81 -4.09 -14.09
CA GLN A 118 -4.27 -4.97 -15.13
C GLN A 118 -3.27 -5.93 -14.50
N VAL A 119 -3.39 -7.21 -14.85
CA VAL A 119 -2.57 -8.28 -14.30
C VAL A 119 -1.53 -8.73 -15.33
N PRO A 120 -0.25 -8.90 -14.96
CA PRO A 120 0.76 -9.43 -15.87
C PRO A 120 0.37 -10.80 -16.43
N THR A 121 0.81 -11.10 -17.65
CA THR A 121 0.68 -12.43 -18.25
C THR A 121 1.32 -13.49 -17.34
N ASN A 122 0.70 -14.68 -17.26
CA ASN A 122 1.15 -15.82 -16.44
C ASN A 122 1.14 -15.58 -14.92
N THR A 123 0.42 -14.56 -14.44
CA THR A 123 0.21 -14.36 -13.00
C THR A 123 -0.65 -15.49 -12.44
N LEU A 124 -0.18 -16.12 -11.36
CA LEU A 124 -0.94 -17.14 -10.62
C LEU A 124 -1.78 -16.51 -9.51
N TYR A 125 -1.18 -15.62 -8.74
CA TYR A 125 -1.82 -14.95 -7.63
C TYR A 125 -1.67 -13.44 -7.76
N VAL A 126 -2.68 -12.69 -7.31
CA VAL A 126 -2.56 -11.25 -7.07
C VAL A 126 -2.81 -10.97 -5.60
N TYR A 127 -2.08 -9.99 -5.08
CA TYR A 127 -2.32 -9.45 -3.76
C TYR A 127 -3.02 -8.10 -3.86
N LEU A 128 -4.09 -7.91 -3.10
CA LEU A 128 -4.95 -6.72 -3.12
C LEU A 128 -4.98 -6.10 -1.73
N TYR A 129 -4.46 -4.88 -1.61
CA TYR A 129 -4.58 -4.07 -0.39
C TYR A 129 -5.58 -2.96 -0.60
N PHE A 130 -6.73 -3.04 0.06
CA PHE A 130 -7.79 -2.05 -0.05
C PHE A 130 -7.58 -0.93 0.96
N ASP A 131 -7.46 0.31 0.50
CA ASP A 131 -7.26 1.48 1.36
C ASP A 131 -8.13 2.66 0.92
N ARG A 132 -8.36 3.59 1.85
CA ARG A 132 -9.09 4.82 1.57
C ARG A 132 -8.20 5.80 0.81
N PRO A 133 -8.78 6.64 -0.06
CA PRO A 133 -8.03 7.62 -0.82
C PRO A 133 -7.41 8.66 0.10
N VAL A 134 -6.28 9.18 -0.37
CA VAL A 134 -5.63 10.36 0.21
C VAL A 134 -6.18 11.59 -0.51
N ASP A 135 -6.61 12.60 0.24
CA ASP A 135 -6.99 13.92 -0.28
C ASP A 135 -5.82 14.46 -1.11
N ALA A 136 -6.01 14.64 -2.41
CA ALA A 136 -4.93 15.00 -3.32
C ALA A 136 -4.35 16.41 -3.07
N LYS A 137 -5.11 17.32 -2.44
CA LYS A 137 -4.73 18.71 -2.17
C LYS A 137 -4.04 18.87 -0.82
N LYS A 138 -4.63 18.31 0.23
CA LYS A 138 -4.11 18.33 1.60
C LYS A 138 -3.05 17.28 1.82
N LYS A 139 -3.07 16.27 0.94
CA LYS A 139 -2.21 15.10 1.01
C LYS A 139 -2.38 14.53 2.43
N THR A 140 -3.63 14.23 2.77
CA THR A 140 -4.04 13.63 4.04
C THR A 140 -4.99 12.49 3.73
N TYR A 141 -5.01 11.39 4.48
CA TYR A 141 -6.11 10.42 4.33
C TYR A 141 -7.44 11.18 4.39
N MET A 142 -8.34 10.96 3.41
CA MET A 142 -9.61 11.68 3.41
C MET A 142 -10.37 11.40 4.72
N PHE A 143 -11.03 12.43 5.26
CA PHE A 143 -11.54 12.55 6.63
C PHE A 143 -10.52 12.79 7.75
N ALA A 144 -9.23 12.82 7.39
CA ALA A 144 -8.14 13.53 8.07
C ALA A 144 -8.63 14.62 9.01
N GLU A 145 -9.06 15.69 8.35
CA GLU A 145 -9.38 16.97 8.95
C GLU A 145 -10.75 17.07 9.64
N GLN A 146 -11.71 16.21 9.28
CA GLN A 146 -13.01 16.16 9.97
C GLN A 146 -12.90 15.42 11.31
N TYR A 147 -11.88 14.57 11.47
CA TYR A 147 -11.63 13.82 12.69
C TYR A 147 -10.34 14.24 13.42
N SER A 148 -9.48 15.07 12.82
CA SER A 148 -8.19 15.49 13.40
C SER A 148 -8.31 16.63 14.40
N VAL A 149 -9.19 16.45 15.37
CA VAL A 149 -9.06 17.03 16.71
C VAL A 149 -8.94 15.92 17.77
N ASP A 150 -9.09 14.65 17.37
CA ASP A 150 -9.05 13.47 18.25
C ASP A 150 -7.73 12.68 18.08
N PRO A 151 -6.86 12.62 19.11
CA PRO A 151 -5.63 11.82 19.12
C PRO A 151 -5.83 10.33 18.79
N ALA A 152 -7.03 9.77 19.04
CA ALA A 152 -7.33 8.38 18.71
C ALA A 152 -7.39 8.15 17.19
N VAL A 153 -7.90 9.13 16.43
CA VAL A 153 -8.01 9.03 14.97
C VAL A 153 -6.65 9.20 14.31
N GLU A 154 -5.84 10.15 14.79
CA GLU A 154 -4.45 10.28 14.35
C GLU A 154 -3.66 8.98 14.55
N LYS A 155 -3.76 8.37 15.74
CA LYS A 155 -3.11 7.08 16.04
C LYS A 155 -3.57 5.95 15.11
N LEU A 156 -4.85 5.92 14.75
CA LEU A 156 -5.39 4.94 13.80
C LEU A 156 -4.81 5.13 12.40
N LEU A 157 -4.68 6.37 11.94
CA LEU A 157 -4.10 6.69 10.62
C LEU A 157 -2.63 6.29 10.55
N ILE A 158 -1.85 6.63 11.58
CA ILE A 158 -0.45 6.21 11.71
C ILE A 158 -0.34 4.69 11.65
N LYS A 159 -1.20 3.98 12.40
CA LYS A 159 -1.24 2.52 12.40
C LYS A 159 -1.50 1.96 11.00
N ASN A 160 -2.43 2.54 10.25
CA ASN A 160 -2.76 2.10 8.89
C ASN A 160 -1.64 2.38 7.89
N TYR A 161 -1.00 3.56 7.97
CA TYR A 161 0.18 3.90 7.18
C TYR A 161 1.33 2.91 7.42
N GLU A 162 1.66 2.67 8.69
CA GLU A 162 2.71 1.73 9.08
C GLU A 162 2.37 0.31 8.63
N ARG A 163 1.10 -0.08 8.71
CA ARG A 163 0.64 -1.37 8.22
C ARG A 163 0.89 -1.49 6.71
N ARG A 164 0.42 -0.52 5.91
CA ARG A 164 0.61 -0.45 4.45
C ARG A 164 2.10 -0.56 4.07
N LYS A 165 2.97 0.21 4.72
CA LYS A 165 4.42 0.15 4.48
C LYS A 165 5.01 -1.22 4.81
N ARG A 166 4.63 -1.82 5.95
CA ARG A 166 5.04 -3.19 6.29
C ARG A 166 4.57 -4.21 5.25
N PHE A 167 3.35 -4.09 4.72
CA PHE A 167 2.89 -4.95 3.63
C PHE A 167 3.77 -4.83 2.40
N ALA A 168 4.02 -3.61 1.94
CA ALA A 168 4.83 -3.37 0.75
C ALA A 168 6.21 -4.03 0.87
N LEU A 169 6.88 -3.82 2.01
CA LEU A 169 8.19 -4.40 2.29
C LEU A 169 8.15 -5.93 2.40
N THR A 170 7.07 -6.51 2.93
CA THR A 170 6.90 -7.98 2.91
C THR A 170 6.67 -8.48 1.48
N MET A 171 5.84 -7.82 0.68
CA MET A 171 5.57 -8.22 -0.71
C MET A 171 6.81 -8.12 -1.61
N GLN A 172 7.72 -7.19 -1.33
CA GLN A 172 9.02 -7.14 -2.04
C GLN A 172 9.86 -8.40 -1.83
N LYS A 173 9.71 -9.09 -0.70
CA LYS A 173 10.34 -10.42 -0.47
C LYS A 173 9.64 -11.52 -1.28
N HIS A 174 8.36 -11.32 -1.60
CA HIS A 174 7.49 -12.19 -2.40
C HIS A 174 7.31 -11.63 -3.82
N ALA A 175 8.40 -11.17 -4.46
CA ALA A 175 8.38 -10.43 -5.73
C ALA A 175 7.72 -11.17 -6.92
N THR A 176 7.39 -12.46 -6.75
CA THR A 176 6.66 -13.28 -7.72
C THR A 176 5.15 -13.02 -7.74
N ILE A 177 4.58 -12.47 -6.66
CA ILE A 177 3.16 -12.13 -6.57
C ILE A 177 3.01 -10.62 -6.77
N PRO A 178 2.40 -10.13 -7.86
CA PRO A 178 2.13 -8.70 -8.02
C PRO A 178 1.19 -8.20 -6.92
N TRP A 179 1.54 -7.06 -6.31
CA TRP A 179 0.77 -6.42 -5.24
C TRP A 179 0.19 -5.08 -5.69
N TYR A 180 -1.09 -4.87 -5.34
CA TYR A 180 -1.85 -3.71 -5.73
C TYR A 180 -2.37 -2.94 -4.52
N LEU A 181 -2.25 -1.63 -4.56
CA LEU A 181 -2.95 -0.70 -3.70
C LEU A 181 -4.26 -0.35 -4.41
N ILE A 182 -5.38 -0.77 -3.84
CA ILE A 182 -6.72 -0.53 -4.37
C ILE A 182 -7.34 0.61 -3.59
N GLU A 183 -7.40 1.78 -4.22
CA GLU A 183 -8.04 2.95 -3.62
C GLU A 183 -9.56 2.83 -3.66
N ILE A 184 -10.24 3.21 -2.57
CA ILE A 184 -11.70 3.17 -2.45
C ILE A 184 -12.29 4.58 -2.46
N PRO A 185 -12.70 5.13 -3.62
CA PRO A 185 -13.24 6.49 -3.70
C PRO A 185 -14.42 6.67 -2.74
N LEU A 186 -14.44 7.76 -1.98
CA LEU A 186 -15.49 8.04 -0.97
C LEU A 186 -16.83 8.49 -1.56
N ILE A 187 -17.03 8.26 -2.85
CA ILE A 187 -18.30 8.52 -3.53
C ILE A 187 -19.36 7.58 -2.93
N GLY A 188 -20.46 8.14 -2.45
CA GLY A 188 -21.52 7.36 -1.79
C GLY A 188 -21.25 7.00 -0.34
N PHE A 189 -20.10 7.40 0.23
CA PHE A 189 -19.83 7.24 1.66
C PHE A 189 -20.86 8.01 2.50
N LYS A 190 -21.40 7.36 3.53
CA LYS A 190 -22.27 7.97 4.53
C LYS A 190 -21.63 7.80 5.90
N PRO A 191 -21.28 8.91 6.62
CA PRO A 191 -20.83 8.81 7.99
C PRO A 191 -21.88 8.10 8.84
N GLN A 192 -21.45 7.17 9.69
CA GLN A 192 -22.30 6.53 10.70
C GLN A 192 -22.23 7.31 12.00
#